data_AF-A0A2W6ADC4-F1
#
_entry.id   AF-A0A2W6ADC4-F1
#
_cell.length_a   1.000
_cell.length_b   1.000
_cell.length_c   1.000
_cell.angle_alpha   90.00
_cell.angle_beta   90.00
_cell.angle_gamma   90.00
#
_symmetry.space_group_name_H-M   'P 1'
#
loop_
_entity.id
_entity.type
_entity.pdbx_description
1 polymer ?
#
loop_
_entity_poly.entity_id
_entity_poly.type
_entity_poly.pdbx_seq_one_letter_code
_entity_poly.pdbx_strand_id
1 'polypeptide(L)'
;MEWLSGACMVVRREAFCQVGGFDSGLFMYCEDVDLSYKLSRQGLLRHCAAARFEHTPKSRPFRALHRNYRNWLVVQRRHRRADPARMLRDAVWSLRRRRLQQGLATLTGVADYLLRVRRWA
;
A
#
# COMPACT_ATOMS: atom_id res chain seq x y z
N MET A 1 3.87 -15.46 1.39
CA MET A 1 2.98 -14.34 1.75
C MET A 1 3.40 -13.17 0.88
N GLU A 2 2.74 -13.07 -0.26
CA GLU A 2 3.09 -12.18 -1.36
C GLU A 2 1.90 -11.29 -1.66
N TRP A 3 2.17 -10.10 -2.18
CA TRP A 3 1.16 -9.25 -2.78
C TRP A 3 1.52 -9.08 -4.25
N LEU A 4 0.51 -8.90 -5.10
CA LEU A 4 0.69 -8.62 -6.52
C LEU A 4 0.24 -7.19 -6.79
N SER A 5 0.85 -6.54 -7.78
CA SER A 5 0.41 -5.22 -8.20
C SER A 5 -0.95 -5.32 -8.88
N GLY A 6 -1.87 -4.45 -8.49
CA GLY A 6 -3.18 -4.30 -9.15
C GLY A 6 -3.11 -3.73 -10.56
N ALA A 7 -1.92 -3.33 -11.05
CA ALA A 7 -1.73 -2.80 -12.40
C ALA A 7 -2.12 -3.82 -13.50
N CYS A 8 -1.98 -5.12 -13.21
CA CYS A 8 -2.39 -6.20 -14.10
C CYS A 8 -2.89 -7.38 -13.27
N MET A 9 -4.19 -7.38 -12.96
CA MET A 9 -4.81 -8.39 -12.12
C MET A 9 -6.21 -8.74 -12.63
N VAL A 10 -6.55 -10.02 -12.60
CA VAL A 10 -7.90 -10.52 -12.84
C VAL A 10 -8.32 -11.29 -11.60
N VAL A 11 -9.55 -11.05 -11.14
CA VAL A 11 -10.11 -11.69 -9.95
C VAL A 11 -11.49 -12.25 -10.28
N ARG A 12 -11.75 -13.49 -9.84
CA ARG A 12 -13.10 -14.08 -9.93
C ARG A 12 -14.03 -13.29 -9.02
N ARG A 13 -15.24 -12.99 -9.49
CA ARG A 13 -16.21 -12.19 -8.73
C ARG A 13 -16.49 -12.82 -7.36
N GLU A 14 -16.63 -14.13 -7.31
CA GLU A 14 -16.93 -14.88 -6.10
C GLU A 14 -15.80 -14.72 -5.08
N ALA A 15 -14.54 -14.85 -5.52
CA ALA A 15 -13.37 -14.65 -4.66
C ALA A 15 -13.25 -13.20 -4.18
N PHE A 16 -13.53 -12.22 -5.04
CA PHE A 16 -13.52 -10.80 -4.68
C PHE A 16 -14.57 -10.48 -3.61
N CYS A 17 -15.80 -10.96 -3.79
CA CYS A 17 -16.89 -10.79 -2.82
C CYS A 17 -16.60 -11.54 -1.51
N GLN A 18 -16.08 -12.77 -1.59
CA GLN A 18 -15.75 -13.59 -0.42
C GLN A 18 -14.75 -12.92 0.51
N VAL A 19 -13.78 -12.17 -0.03
CA VAL A 19 -12.78 -11.45 0.77
C VAL A 19 -13.17 -10.01 1.12
N GLY A 20 -14.41 -9.61 0.83
CA GLY A 20 -14.94 -8.27 1.14
C GLY A 20 -14.47 -7.16 0.18
N GLY A 21 -13.93 -7.50 -0.99
CA GLY A 21 -13.57 -6.55 -2.03
C GLY A 21 -12.48 -5.53 -1.65
N PHE A 22 -12.52 -4.34 -2.26
CA PHE A 22 -11.63 -3.23 -1.89
C PHE A 22 -12.14 -2.52 -0.65
N ASP A 23 -11.22 -2.08 0.21
CA ASP A 23 -11.56 -1.21 1.33
C ASP A 23 -11.72 0.24 0.84
N SER A 24 -12.94 0.79 0.97
CA SER A 24 -13.24 2.18 0.63
C SER A 24 -12.45 3.21 1.45
N GLY A 25 -11.91 2.83 2.61
CA GLY A 25 -11.00 3.64 3.42
C GLY A 25 -9.60 3.81 2.81
N LEU A 26 -9.22 2.94 1.87
CA LEU A 26 -7.95 2.98 1.14
C LEU A 26 -8.12 3.61 -0.26
N PHE A 27 -8.69 4.81 -0.33
CA PHE A 27 -8.79 5.50 -1.62
C PHE A 27 -7.41 5.86 -2.18
N MET A 28 -7.03 5.15 -3.24
CA MET A 28 -5.80 5.25 -4.02
C MET A 28 -4.53 4.87 -3.24
N TYR A 29 -3.82 3.87 -3.77
CA TYR A 29 -2.62 3.21 -3.24
C TYR A 29 -2.88 2.23 -2.09
N CYS A 30 -2.30 1.03 -2.24
CA CYS A 30 -2.33 -0.10 -1.30
C CYS A 30 -3.68 -0.81 -1.14
N GLU A 31 -4.73 -0.39 -1.84
CA GLU A 31 -6.01 -1.13 -1.92
C GLU A 31 -5.83 -2.50 -2.60
N ASP A 32 -4.96 -2.57 -3.60
CA ASP A 32 -4.56 -3.77 -4.32
C ASP A 32 -3.68 -4.69 -3.47
N VAL A 33 -2.79 -4.09 -2.67
CA VAL A 33 -1.97 -4.80 -1.69
C VAL A 33 -2.84 -5.42 -0.60
N ASP A 34 -3.79 -4.67 -0.04
CA ASP A 34 -4.76 -5.17 0.94
C ASP A 34 -5.58 -6.33 0.37
N LEU A 35 -6.13 -6.16 -0.84
CA LEU A 35 -6.86 -7.22 -1.55
C LEU A 35 -5.99 -8.46 -1.76
N SER A 36 -4.73 -8.28 -2.19
CA SER A 36 -3.79 -9.39 -2.40
C SER A 36 -3.52 -10.15 -1.11
N TYR A 37 -3.33 -9.47 0.03
CA TYR A 37 -3.17 -10.16 1.31
C TYR A 37 -4.42 -10.97 1.67
N LYS A 38 -5.62 -10.41 1.49
CA LYS A 38 -6.87 -11.12 1.79
C LYS A 38 -7.05 -12.36 0.91
N LEU A 39 -6.76 -12.27 -0.39
CA LEU A 39 -6.79 -13.40 -1.31
C LEU A 39 -5.69 -14.43 -1.00
N SER A 40 -4.47 -13.99 -0.68
CA SER A 40 -3.35 -14.87 -0.35
C SER A 40 -3.63 -15.70 0.91
N ARG A 41 -4.28 -15.11 1.92
CA ARG A 41 -4.67 -15.83 3.15
C ARG A 41 -5.69 -16.94 2.92
N GLN A 42 -6.42 -16.90 1.80
CA GLN A 42 -7.38 -17.94 1.39
C GLN A 42 -6.78 -18.91 0.34
N GLY A 43 -5.49 -18.79 0.00
CA GLY A 43 -4.87 -19.59 -1.05
C GLY A 43 -5.36 -19.26 -2.47
N LEU A 44 -5.99 -18.09 -2.66
CA LEU A 44 -6.63 -17.68 -3.92
C LEU A 44 -5.73 -16.78 -4.79
N LEU A 45 -4.59 -16.31 -4.27
CA LEU A 45 -3.66 -15.46 -5.01
C LEU A 45 -2.63 -16.31 -5.77
N ARG A 46 -2.48 -16.07 -7.08
CA ARG A 46 -1.48 -16.73 -7.92
C ARG A 46 -0.83 -15.74 -8.87
N HIS A 47 0.49 -15.82 -9.00
CA HIS A 47 1.24 -15.10 -10.02
C HIS A 47 1.19 -15.86 -11.35
N CYS A 48 0.86 -15.17 -12.45
CA CYS A 48 0.87 -15.74 -13.79
C CYS A 48 2.04 -15.15 -14.59
N ALA A 49 3.17 -15.87 -14.65
CA ALA A 49 4.39 -15.38 -15.31
C ALA A 49 4.23 -15.14 -16.83
N ALA A 50 3.23 -15.78 -17.46
CA ALA A 50 2.90 -15.57 -18.86
C ALA A 50 2.16 -14.25 -19.12
N ALA A 51 1.44 -13.71 -18.12
CA ALA A 51 0.75 -12.44 -18.24
C ALA A 51 1.74 -11.28 -18.06
N ARG A 52 1.98 -10.52 -19.11
CA ARG A 52 2.89 -9.37 -19.12
C ARG A 52 2.12 -8.09 -19.41
N PHE A 53 2.46 -7.04 -18.66
CA PHE A 53 1.87 -5.71 -18.81
C PHE A 53 2.97 -4.66 -18.65
N GLU A 54 3.00 -3.69 -19.57
CA GLU A 54 3.93 -2.57 -19.47
C GLU A 54 3.29 -1.43 -18.67
N HIS A 55 3.93 -1.04 -17.57
CA HIS A 55 3.46 0.04 -16.71
C HIS A 55 4.38 1.25 -16.82
N THR A 56 3.96 2.27 -17.57
CA THR A 56 4.73 3.52 -17.72
C THR A 56 4.76 4.30 -16.39
N PRO A 57 5.95 4.54 -15.81
CA PRO A 57 6.05 5.32 -14.58
C PRO A 57 5.60 6.76 -14.80
N LYS A 58 4.79 7.29 -13.89
CA LYS A 58 4.43 8.72 -13.84
C LYS A 58 4.91 9.33 -12.53
N SER A 59 5.29 10.61 -12.59
CA SER A 59 5.58 11.40 -11.39
C SER A 59 4.35 11.40 -10.49
N ARG A 60 4.53 11.05 -9.21
CA ARG A 60 3.45 11.07 -8.24
C ARG A 60 3.42 12.44 -7.57
N PRO A 61 2.27 13.14 -7.52
CA PRO A 61 2.16 14.36 -6.75
C PRO A 61 2.34 14.08 -5.26
N PHE A 62 2.68 15.12 -4.48
CA PHE A 62 2.90 14.98 -3.03
C PHE A 62 1.76 14.24 -2.30
N ARG A 63 0.51 14.60 -2.59
CA ARG A 63 -0.68 13.98 -1.98
C ARG A 63 -0.77 12.48 -2.26
N ALA A 64 -0.34 12.03 -3.43
CA ALA A 64 -0.31 10.61 -3.78
C ALA A 64 0.76 9.85 -2.97
N LEU A 65 1.96 10.42 -2.84
CA LEU A 65 3.02 9.84 -2.01
C LEU A 65 2.63 9.77 -0.53
N HIS A 66 2.05 10.85 -0.01
CA HIS A 66 1.54 10.92 1.36
C HIS A 66 0.53 9.80 1.63
N ARG A 67 -0.48 9.65 0.76
CA ARG A 67 -1.50 8.58 0.87
C ARG A 67 -0.87 7.20 0.81
N ASN A 68 0.03 6.98 -0.15
CA ASN A 68 0.74 5.71 -0.30
C ASN A 68 1.46 5.31 1.00
N TYR A 69 2.20 6.23 1.61
CA TYR A 69 2.93 5.94 2.85
C TYR A 69 2.03 5.70 4.06
N ARG A 70 0.98 6.50 4.21
CA ARG A 70 -0.01 6.26 5.26
C ARG A 70 -0.70 4.90 5.07
N ASN A 71 -1.22 4.65 3.88
CA ASN A 71 -1.96 3.43 3.55
C ASN A 71 -1.07 2.20 3.69
N TRP A 72 0.22 2.31 3.37
CA TRP A 72 1.18 1.24 3.59
C TRP A 72 1.25 0.84 5.08
N LEU A 73 1.28 1.79 6.01
CA LEU A 73 1.24 1.48 7.45
C LEU A 73 -0.09 0.87 7.89
N VAL A 74 -1.21 1.35 7.33
CA VAL A 74 -2.55 0.77 7.58
C VAL A 74 -2.58 -0.71 7.16
N VAL A 75 -2.16 -1.01 5.92
CA VAL A 75 -2.11 -2.38 5.38
C VAL A 75 -1.11 -3.25 6.14
N GLN A 76 0.07 -2.71 6.46
CA GLN A 76 1.04 -3.40 7.29
C GLN A 76 0.44 -3.79 8.62
N ARG A 77 -0.27 -2.89 9.31
CA ARG A 77 -0.89 -3.21 10.61
C ARG A 77 -1.92 -4.33 10.52
N ARG A 78 -2.71 -4.36 9.45
CA ARG A 78 -3.80 -5.34 9.26
C ARG A 78 -3.30 -6.74 8.96
N HIS A 79 -2.21 -6.86 8.20
CA HIS A 79 -1.76 -8.15 7.68
C HIS A 79 -0.39 -8.58 8.22
N ARG A 80 0.35 -7.66 8.85
CA ARG A 80 1.73 -7.83 9.33
C ARG A 80 2.00 -6.93 10.55
N ARG A 81 3.28 -6.76 10.92
CA ARG A 81 3.71 -5.77 11.89
C ARG A 81 3.99 -4.45 11.18
N ALA A 82 3.27 -3.38 11.55
CA ALA A 82 3.58 -2.03 11.11
C ALA A 82 4.88 -1.53 11.76
N ASP A 83 5.72 -0.82 10.99
CA ASP A 83 6.97 -0.22 11.48
C ASP A 83 7.09 1.26 11.08
N PRO A 84 6.41 2.16 11.80
CA PRO A 84 6.52 3.60 11.58
C PRO A 84 7.96 4.12 11.78
N ALA A 85 8.72 3.54 12.72
CA ALA A 85 10.07 3.98 13.02
C ALA A 85 11.02 3.76 11.84
N ARG A 86 10.91 2.64 11.13
CA ARG A 86 11.62 2.41 9.88
C ARG A 86 11.26 3.44 8.82
N MET A 87 9.98 3.75 8.64
CA MET A 87 9.56 4.75 7.66
C MET A 87 10.06 6.16 8.01
N LEU A 88 10.14 6.52 9.29
CA LEU A 88 10.76 7.77 9.73
C LEU A 88 12.26 7.80 9.39
N ARG A 89 12.99 6.70 9.59
CA ARG A 89 14.40 6.59 9.17
C ARG A 89 14.54 6.75 7.65
N ASP A 90 13.68 6.11 6.87
CA ASP A 90 13.65 6.23 5.40
C ASP A 90 13.33 7.67 4.96
N ALA A 91 12.47 8.37 5.71
CA ALA A 91 12.17 9.77 5.48
C ALA A 91 13.39 10.67 5.71
N VAL A 92 14.07 10.52 6.86
CA VAL A 92 15.30 11.25 7.18
C VAL A 92 16.38 11.00 6.14
N TRP A 93 16.55 9.75 5.72
CA TRP A 93 17.50 9.38 4.67
C TRP A 93 17.16 10.04 3.33
N SER A 94 15.88 10.08 2.96
CA SER A 94 15.42 10.75 1.73
C SER A 94 15.69 12.25 1.76
N LEU A 95 15.45 12.90 2.91
CA LEU A 95 15.75 14.32 3.11
C LEU A 95 17.25 14.61 3.00
N ARG A 96 18.10 13.78 3.62
CA ARG A 96 19.57 13.88 3.50
C ARG A 96 20.05 13.78 2.05
N ARG A 97 19.36 12.99 1.23
CA ARG A 97 19.62 12.87 -0.22
C ARG A 97 18.92 13.93 -1.08
N ARG A 98 18.46 15.03 -0.48
CA ARG A 98 17.75 16.13 -1.15
C ARG A 98 16.48 15.70 -1.90
N ARG A 99 15.90 14.54 -1.56
CA ARG A 99 14.60 14.08 -2.09
C ARG A 99 13.47 14.63 -1.23
N LEU A 100 13.32 15.95 -1.24
CA LEU A 100 12.45 16.70 -0.31
C LEU A 100 10.99 16.24 -0.39
N GLN A 101 10.43 16.16 -1.60
CA GLN A 101 9.04 15.73 -1.79
C GLN A 101 8.78 14.33 -1.21
N GLN A 102 9.73 13.40 -1.40
CA GLN A 102 9.61 12.03 -0.91
C GLN A 102 9.67 12.00 0.61
N GLY A 103 10.70 12.62 1.20
CA GLY A 103 10.91 12.65 2.64
C GLY A 103 9.76 13.31 3.40
N LEU A 104 9.30 14.48 2.95
CA LEU A 104 8.18 15.19 3.56
C LEU A 104 6.86 14.42 3.40
N ALA A 105 6.63 13.76 2.27
CA ALA A 105 5.45 12.91 2.08
C ALA A 105 5.46 11.71 3.01
N THR A 106 6.63 11.09 3.24
CA THR A 106 6.77 10.00 4.22
C THR A 106 6.47 10.50 5.63
N LEU A 107 7.09 11.61 6.07
CA LEU A 107 6.86 12.17 7.40
C LEU A 107 5.38 12.47 7.65
N THR A 108 4.75 13.20 6.73
CA THR A 108 3.33 13.57 6.85
C THR A 108 2.42 12.35 6.78
N GLY A 109 2.72 11.35 5.95
CA GLY A 109 1.95 10.11 5.87
C GLY A 109 2.03 9.26 7.14
N VAL A 110 3.22 9.17 7.74
CA VAL A 110 3.44 8.51 9.04
C VAL A 110 2.68 9.25 10.15
N ALA A 111 2.79 10.58 10.19
CA ALA A 111 2.05 11.40 11.16
C ALA A 111 0.54 11.21 11.02
N ASP A 112 -0.01 11.21 9.79
CA ASP A 112 -1.43 10.98 9.53
C ASP A 112 -1.88 9.60 10.06
N TYR A 113 -1.08 8.56 9.81
CA TYR A 113 -1.33 7.23 10.34
C TYR A 113 -1.35 7.21 11.88
N LEU A 114 -0.34 7.79 12.53
CA LEU A 114 -0.21 7.77 13.99
C LEU A 114 -1.33 8.55 14.69
N LEU A 115 -1.65 9.75 14.20
CA LEU A 115 -2.70 10.59 14.75
C LEU A 115 -4.09 9.94 14.67
N ARG A 116 -4.31 9.11 13.65
CA ARG A 116 -5.56 8.39 13.43
C ARG A 116 -5.45 6.90 13.68
N VAL A 117 -4.45 6.43 14.43
CA VAL A 117 -4.18 5.00 14.58
C VAL A 117 -5.40 4.23 15.08
N ARG A 118 -6.20 4.80 15.99
CA ARG A 118 -7.43 4.18 16.50
C ARG A 118 -8.51 3.98 15.43
N ARG A 119 -8.55 4.82 14.40
CA ARG A 119 -9.48 4.67 13.26
C ARG A 119 -9.16 3.44 12.40
N TRP A 120 -7.90 3.00 12.43
CA TRP A 120 -7.39 1.90 11.61
C TRP A 120 -7.20 0.61 12.42
N ALA A 121 -7.64 0.60 13.67
CA ALA A 121 -7.70 -0.59 14.53
C ALA A 121 -8.90 -1.44 14.12
#